data_AF-A0A2H5XAI4-F1
#
_entry.id   AF-A0A2H5XAI4-F1
#
_cell.length_a   1.000
_cell.length_b   1.000
_cell.length_c   1.000
_cell.angle_alpha   90.00
_cell.angle_beta   90.00
_cell.angle_gamma   90.00
#
_symmetry.space_group_name_H-M   'P 1'
#
loop_
_entity.id
_entity.type
_entity.pdbx_description
1 polymer ?
#
loop_
_entity_poly.entity_id
_entity_poly.type
_entity_poly.pdbx_seq_one_letter_code
_entity_poly.pdbx_strand_id
1 'polypeptide(L)'
;MEATLKGIKGVEKAGVSFKDKRAVVVLDETKTPLSALPMEVRRRHHTFRLTLFVPIAEKDREKAAKALQGVKGVKTVKAEKGGVLVTWDEKTAIRYGDLVAALQKEGVKVEEQDN
;
A
#
# COMPACT_ATOMS: atom_id res chain seq x y z
N MET A 1 -8.74 -8.75 12.70
CA MET A 1 -8.00 -7.98 11.68
C MET A 1 -7.47 -6.66 12.24
N GLU A 2 -8.32 -5.76 12.73
CA GLU A 2 -7.87 -4.45 13.25
C GLU A 2 -6.88 -4.56 14.43
N ALA A 3 -7.20 -5.37 15.46
CA ALA A 3 -6.30 -5.61 16.58
C ALA A 3 -4.95 -6.22 16.16
N THR A 4 -4.94 -6.98 15.06
CA THR A 4 -3.72 -7.54 14.49
C THR A 4 -2.85 -6.45 13.88
N LEU A 5 -3.44 -5.54 13.09
CA LEU A 5 -2.73 -4.41 12.50
C LEU A 5 -2.16 -3.49 13.58
N LYS A 6 -2.94 -3.15 14.61
CA LYS A 6 -2.48 -2.37 15.78
C LYS A 6 -1.33 -3.05 16.54
N GLY A 7 -1.25 -4.38 16.50
CA GLY A 7 -0.19 -5.16 17.12
C GLY A 7 1.10 -5.28 16.29
N ILE A 8 1.16 -4.65 15.12
CA ILE A 8 2.39 -4.61 14.29
C ILE A 8 3.20 -3.39 14.69
N LYS A 9 4.50 -3.60 14.95
CA LYS A 9 5.43 -2.53 15.29
C LYS A 9 5.38 -1.43 14.22
N GLY A 10 5.30 -0.17 14.62
CA GLY A 10 5.24 0.97 13.71
C GLY A 10 3.83 1.36 13.26
N VAL A 11 2.80 0.54 13.48
CA VAL A 11 1.42 0.97 13.22
C VAL A 11 0.95 1.88 14.35
N GLU A 12 0.61 3.13 14.01
CA GLU A 12 0.12 4.11 14.97
C GLU A 12 -1.41 4.07 15.07
N LYS A 13 -2.08 3.91 13.93
CA LYS A 13 -3.54 3.76 13.84
C LYS A 13 -3.87 2.72 12.79
N ALA A 14 -4.93 1.95 13.04
CA ALA A 14 -5.53 1.08 12.03
C ALA A 14 -7.04 1.08 12.19
N GLY A 15 -7.74 1.19 11.07
CA GLY A 15 -9.19 1.01 10.95
C GLY A 15 -9.48 0.00 9.85
N VAL A 16 -10.43 -0.91 10.08
CA VAL A 16 -10.81 -1.93 9.10
C VAL A 16 -12.29 -1.82 8.79
N SER A 17 -12.63 -1.60 7.53
CA SER A 17 -14.00 -1.71 7.02
C SER A 17 -14.18 -3.07 6.34
N PHE A 18 -14.92 -3.97 6.99
CA PHE A 18 -15.31 -5.25 6.38
C PHE A 18 -16.33 -5.07 5.24
N LYS A 19 -17.17 -4.02 5.33
CA LYS A 19 -18.14 -3.65 4.29
C LYS A 19 -17.43 -3.31 2.98
N ASP A 20 -16.39 -2.49 3.06
CA ASP A 20 -15.61 -2.05 1.91
C ASP A 20 -14.43 -2.98 1.60
N LYS A 21 -14.22 -4.01 2.44
CA LYS A 21 -13.07 -4.93 2.40
C LYS A 21 -11.72 -4.19 2.36
N ARG A 22 -11.64 -3.06 3.09
CA ARG A 22 -10.47 -2.16 3.12
C ARG A 22 -9.95 -2.01 4.55
N ALA A 23 -8.64 -1.83 4.67
CA ALA A 23 -7.98 -1.45 5.91
C ALA A 23 -7.21 -0.15 5.66
N VAL A 24 -7.42 0.84 6.52
CA VAL A 24 -6.66 2.09 6.54
C VAL A 24 -5.68 2.00 7.69
N VAL A 25 -4.40 2.24 7.42
CA VAL A 25 -3.32 2.09 8.39
C VAL A 25 -2.44 3.32 8.33
N VAL A 26 -2.22 3.94 9.48
CA VAL A 26 -1.19 4.98 9.67
C VAL A 26 0.07 4.26 10.17
N LEU A 27 1.11 4.27 9.34
CA LEU A 27 2.36 3.55 9.57
C LEU A 27 3.51 4.54 9.72
N ASP A 28 4.27 4.38 10.80
CA ASP A 28 5.58 4.99 10.99
C ASP A 28 6.65 4.16 10.25
N GLU A 29 7.01 4.62 9.05
CA GLU A 29 7.98 3.97 8.17
C GLU A 29 9.42 3.98 8.70
N THR A 30 9.72 4.77 9.74
CA THR A 30 11.03 4.75 10.40
C THR A 30 11.21 3.50 11.27
N LYS A 31 10.10 2.95 11.78
CA LYS A 31 10.08 1.76 12.64
C LYS A 31 9.92 0.46 11.85
N THR A 32 9.07 0.48 10.81
CA THR A 32 8.72 -0.69 10.02
C THR A 32 8.43 -0.29 8.57
N PRO A 33 9.06 -0.91 7.56
CA PRO A 33 8.77 -0.60 6.17
C PRO A 33 7.36 -1.08 5.78
N LEU A 34 6.73 -0.40 4.84
CA LEU A 34 5.41 -0.76 4.32
C LEU A 34 5.31 -2.25 3.93
N SER A 35 6.36 -2.80 3.31
CA SER A 35 6.31 -4.19 2.85
C SER A 35 6.23 -5.24 3.96
N ALA A 36 6.59 -4.90 5.19
CA ALA A 36 6.48 -5.80 6.34
C ALA A 36 5.03 -5.97 6.84
N LEU A 37 4.13 -5.02 6.54
CA LEU A 37 2.73 -5.10 7.00
C LEU A 37 2.00 -6.33 6.46
N PRO A 38 1.93 -6.59 5.13
CA PRO A 38 1.31 -7.80 4.61
C PRO A 38 1.97 -9.08 5.11
N MET A 39 3.29 -9.07 5.35
CA MET A 39 4.00 -10.24 5.85
C MET A 39 3.56 -10.59 7.28
N GLU A 40 3.54 -9.60 8.18
CA GLU A 40 3.07 -9.78 9.56
C GLU A 40 1.60 -10.20 9.60
N VAL A 41 0.76 -9.61 8.74
CA VAL A 41 -0.65 -9.98 8.65
C VAL A 41 -0.82 -11.41 8.13
N ARG A 42 -0.10 -11.79 7.07
CA ARG A 42 -0.13 -13.16 6.52
C ARG A 42 0.37 -14.19 7.52
N ARG A 43 1.40 -13.86 8.31
CA ARG A 43 1.94 -14.72 9.37
C ARG A 43 0.92 -14.98 10.46
N ARG A 44 0.11 -13.97 10.82
CA ARG A 44 -0.91 -14.07 11.87
C ARG A 44 -2.25 -14.57 11.35
N HIS A 45 -2.54 -14.37 10.06
CA HIS A 45 -3.76 -14.79 9.38
C HIS A 45 -3.45 -15.27 7.96
N HIS A 46 -3.27 -16.58 7.79
CA HIS A 46 -2.91 -17.22 6.52
C HIS A 46 -3.90 -16.98 5.37
N THR A 47 -5.13 -16.59 5.70
CA THR A 47 -6.24 -16.43 4.74
C THR A 47 -6.30 -15.04 4.08
N PHE A 48 -5.59 -14.04 4.61
CA PHE A 48 -5.69 -12.67 4.10
C PHE A 48 -4.43 -12.27 3.34
N ARG A 49 -4.63 -11.73 2.13
CA ARG A 49 -3.59 -11.07 1.34
C ARG A 49 -3.90 -9.58 1.32
N LEU A 50 -2.99 -8.76 1.83
CA LEU A 50 -3.10 -7.31 1.76
C LEU A 50 -2.50 -6.80 0.45
N THR A 51 -3.23 -5.90 -0.19
CA THR A 51 -2.82 -5.17 -1.38
C THR A 51 -2.92 -3.70 -1.05
N LEU A 52 -1.87 -2.93 -1.32
CA LEU A 52 -1.91 -1.49 -1.11
C LEU A 52 -2.80 -0.86 -2.17
N PHE A 53 -3.75 -0.04 -1.74
CA PHE A 53 -4.50 0.83 -2.63
C PHE A 53 -3.89 2.22 -2.57
N VAL A 54 -3.44 2.72 -3.72
CA VAL A 54 -2.95 4.09 -3.89
C VAL A 54 -4.02 4.86 -4.65
N PRO A 55 -4.72 5.81 -4.00
CA PRO A 55 -5.72 6.65 -4.67
C PRO A 55 -5.05 7.58 -5.69
N ILE A 56 -5.51 7.51 -6.93
CA ILE A 56 -4.94 8.23 -8.08
C ILE A 56 -6.07 8.68 -9.00
N ALA A 57 -5.99 9.93 -9.44
CA ALA A 57 -6.91 10.52 -10.40
C ALA A 57 -6.99 9.68 -11.68
N GLU A 58 -8.19 9.56 -12.25
CA GLU A 58 -8.45 8.67 -13.39
C GLU A 58 -7.50 8.85 -14.56
N LYS A 59 -7.24 10.11 -14.93
CA LYS A 59 -6.35 10.50 -16.03
C LYS A 59 -4.90 10.03 -15.84
N ASP A 60 -4.47 9.80 -14.61
CA ASP A 60 -3.09 9.47 -14.27
C ASP A 60 -2.90 7.98 -13.92
N ARG A 61 -3.97 7.17 -13.85
CA ARG A 61 -3.91 5.77 -13.37
C ARG A 61 -2.97 4.88 -14.19
N GLU A 62 -3.02 4.99 -15.52
CA GLU A 62 -2.14 4.17 -16.38
C GLU A 62 -0.68 4.59 -16.25
N LYS A 63 -0.43 5.90 -16.13
CA LYS A 63 0.92 6.44 -15.91
C LYS A 63 1.46 6.00 -14.55
N ALA A 64 0.64 6.12 -13.51
CA ALA A 64 0.93 5.65 -12.17
C ALA A 64 1.24 4.15 -12.15
N ALA A 65 0.45 3.34 -12.84
CA ALA A 65 0.65 1.90 -12.90
C ALA A 65 2.01 1.53 -13.51
N LYS A 66 2.39 2.18 -14.61
CA LYS A 66 3.70 2.01 -15.25
C LYS A 66 4.85 2.48 -14.34
N ALA A 67 4.70 3.64 -13.70
CA ALA A 67 5.69 4.17 -12.77
C ALA A 67 5.97 3.21 -11.61
N LEU A 68 4.90 2.70 -11.00
CA LEU A 68 4.97 1.79 -9.86
C LEU A 68 5.50 0.40 -10.25
N GLN A 69 5.23 -0.08 -11.46
CA GLN A 69 5.84 -1.32 -11.97
C GLN A 69 7.36 -1.24 -12.08
N GLY A 70 7.91 -0.03 -12.29
CA GLY A 70 9.35 0.19 -12.33
C GLY A 70 10.02 0.21 -10.95
N VAL A 71 9.26 0.23 -9.86
CA VAL A 71 9.82 0.27 -8.50
C VAL A 71 10.34 -1.11 -8.10
N LYS A 72 11.61 -1.16 -7.67
CA LYS A 72 12.26 -2.40 -7.24
C LYS A 72 11.47 -3.05 -6.10
N GLY A 73 11.11 -4.32 -6.31
CA GLY A 73 10.33 -5.10 -5.35
C GLY A 73 8.84 -5.05 -5.58
N VAL A 74 8.31 -4.14 -6.41
CA VAL A 74 6.91 -4.20 -6.83
C VAL A 74 6.74 -5.40 -7.76
N LYS A 75 5.71 -6.21 -7.48
CA LYS A 75 5.46 -7.47 -8.19
C LYS A 75 4.31 -7.33 -9.17
N THR A 76 3.23 -6.69 -8.76
CA THR A 76 2.07 -6.49 -9.62
C THR A 76 1.41 -5.19 -9.27
N VAL A 77 1.04 -4.45 -10.32
CA VAL A 77 0.30 -3.20 -10.24
C VAL A 77 -0.92 -3.33 -11.11
N LYS A 78 -2.09 -3.01 -10.57
CA LYS A 78 -3.37 -3.09 -11.27
C LYS A 78 -4.14 -1.80 -11.09
N ALA A 79 -4.51 -1.14 -12.18
CA ALA A 79 -5.41 0.00 -12.11
C ALA A 79 -6.80 -0.46 -11.66
N GLU A 80 -7.40 0.28 -10.73
CA GLU A 80 -8.76 0.04 -10.24
C GLU A 80 -9.53 1.38 -10.24
N LYS A 81 -10.86 1.31 -10.15
CA LYS A 81 -11.68 2.52 -9.99
C LYS A 81 -11.23 3.28 -8.73
N GLY A 82 -10.87 4.55 -8.91
CA GLY A 82 -10.37 5.42 -7.85
C GLY A 82 -8.86 5.34 -7.56
N GLY A 83 -8.09 4.49 -8.26
CA GLY A 83 -6.65 4.44 -8.01
C GLY A 83 -5.93 3.23 -8.59
N VAL A 84 -4.92 2.77 -7.88
CA VAL A 84 -4.04 1.68 -8.30
C VAL A 84 -3.76 0.74 -7.13
N LEU A 85 -3.92 -0.56 -7.38
CA LEU A 85 -3.57 -1.62 -6.46
C LEU A 85 -2.13 -2.08 -6.69
N VAL A 86 -1.33 -2.09 -5.63
CA VAL A 86 0.09 -2.47 -5.65
C VAL A 86 0.31 -3.68 -4.73
N THR A 87 0.94 -4.71 -5.29
CA THR A 87 1.48 -5.84 -4.54
C THR A 87 2.98 -5.91 -4.78
N TRP A 88 3.72 -6.40 -3.79
CA TRP A 88 5.17 -6.48 -3.81
C TRP A 88 5.66 -7.89 -3.53
N ASP A 89 6.94 -8.10 -3.82
CA ASP A 89 7.67 -9.28 -3.44
C ASP A 89 7.98 -9.26 -1.94
N GLU A 90 7.74 -10.38 -1.28
CA GLU A 90 7.89 -10.53 0.18
C GLU A 90 9.36 -10.49 0.63
N LYS A 91 10.33 -10.58 -0.30
CA LYS A 91 11.76 -10.51 0.02
C LYS A 91 12.33 -9.11 -0.08
N THR A 92 11.56 -8.12 -0.56
CA THR A 92 12.06 -6.76 -0.75
C THR A 92 11.45 -5.81 0.27
N ALA A 93 12.32 -5.07 0.98
CA ALA A 93 11.90 -3.95 1.81
C ALA A 93 11.49 -2.79 0.90
N ILE A 94 10.21 -2.42 0.93
CA ILE A 94 9.67 -1.28 0.17
C ILE A 94 9.07 -0.32 1.17
N ARG A 95 9.38 0.97 1.00
CA ARG A 95 8.74 2.06 1.72
C ARG A 95 7.70 2.74 0.85
N TYR A 96 6.66 3.27 1.48
CA TYR A 96 5.66 4.10 0.82
C TYR A 96 6.32 5.31 0.16
N GLY A 97 7.35 5.89 0.79
CA GLY A 97 8.16 6.97 0.22
C GLY A 97 8.78 6.64 -1.15
N ASP A 98 9.22 5.40 -1.40
CA ASP A 98 9.77 4.98 -2.70
C ASP A 98 8.70 4.99 -3.81
N LEU A 99 7.48 4.57 -3.46
CA LEU A 99 6.33 4.58 -4.37
C LEU A 99 5.91 6.00 -4.71
N VAL A 100 5.81 6.87 -3.70
CA VAL A 100 5.48 8.29 -3.90
C VAL A 100 6.55 8.99 -4.74
N ALA A 101 7.84 8.73 -4.49
CA ALA A 101 8.92 9.30 -5.29
C ALA A 101 8.85 8.85 -6.75
N ALA A 102 8.51 7.59 -7.02
CA ALA A 102 8.33 7.09 -8.39
C ALA A 102 7.15 7.77 -9.10
N LEU A 103 6.03 7.98 -8.40
CA LEU A 103 4.87 8.70 -8.93
C LEU A 103 5.18 10.18 -9.19
N GLN A 104 5.87 10.84 -8.27
CA GLN A 104 6.24 12.25 -8.39
C GLN A 104 7.20 12.51 -9.56
N LYS A 105 8.15 11.59 -9.83
CA LYS A 105 9.02 11.67 -11.01
C LYS A 105 8.23 11.69 -12.32
N GLU A 106 7.11 10.98 -12.34
CA GLU A 106 6.18 10.94 -13.46
C GLU A 106 5.13 12.07 -13.40
N GLY A 107 5.24 13.01 -12.47
CA GLY A 107 4.28 14.10 -12.29
C GLY A 107 2.90 13.65 -11.82
N VAL A 108 2.79 12.42 -11.32
CA VAL A 108 1.54 11.87 -10.78
C VAL A 108 1.43 12.24 -9.30
N LYS A 109 0.27 12.79 -8.92
CA LYS A 109 -0.06 13.06 -7.51
C LYS A 109 -0.94 11.96 -6.94
N VAL A 110 -0.60 11.52 -5.72
CA VAL A 110 -1.47 10.68 -4.91
C VAL A 110 -2.58 11.56 -4.35
N GLU A 111 -3.83 11.11 -4.44
CA GLU A 111 -4.95 11.82 -3.82
C GLU A 111 -4.94 11.51 -2.32
N GLU A 112 -4.97 12.53 -1.46
CA GLU A 112 -5.15 12.29 -0.03
C GLU A 112 -6.55 11.71 0.17
N GLN A 113 -6.63 10.50 0.73
CA GLN A 113 -7.91 9.94 1.10
C GLN A 113 -8.33 10.61 2.41
N ASP A 114 -8.97 11.78 2.31
CA ASP A 114 -9.64 12.42 3.44
C ASP A 114 -10.56 11.39 4.11
N ASN A 115 -10.33 11.20 5.41
CA ASN A 115 -11.01 10.22 6.24
C ASN A 115 -12.08 10.89 7.10
#